data_AF-I0JMD9-F1
#
_entry.id   AF-I0JMD9-F1
#
_cell.length_a   1.000
_cell.length_b   1.000
_cell.length_c   1.000
_cell.angle_alpha   90.00
_cell.angle_beta   90.00
_cell.angle_gamma   90.00
#
_symmetry.space_group_name_H-M   'P 1'
#
loop_
_entity.id
_entity.type
_entity.pdbx_description
1 polymer ?
#
loop_
_entity_poly.entity_id
_entity_poly.type
_entity_poly.pdbx_seq_one_letter_code
_entity_poly.pdbx_strand_id
1 'polypeptide(L)' 'MNKEDLQTKIEETRKYMYEAYNQGEDYNKVVNISQQLDDLLNKMVKIKSNCKFVLLLLPILI' A
#
# COMPACT_ATOMS: atom_id res chain seq x y z
N MET A 1 14.79 -9.13 -0.06
CA MET A 1 13.54 -9.11 0.72
C MET A 1 12.69 -10.26 0.20
N ASN A 2 12.28 -11.17 1.09
CA ASN A 2 11.44 -12.31 0.71
C ASN A 2 10.00 -11.85 0.43
N LYS A 3 9.21 -12.66 -0.27
CA LYS A 3 7.79 -12.38 -0.56
C LYS A 3 6.98 -12.19 0.73
N GLU A 4 7.24 -13.01 1.73
CA GLU A 4 6.59 -12.93 3.04
C GLU A 4 6.92 -11.62 3.75
N ASP A 5 8.19 -11.20 3.77
CA ASP A 5 8.59 -9.91 4.33
C ASP A 5 7.88 -8.74 3.64
N LEU A 6 7.71 -8.81 2.32
CA LEU A 6 7.03 -7.77 1.56
C LEU A 6 5.53 -7.72 1.89
N GLN A 7 4.88 -8.89 2.04
CA GLN A 7 3.49 -8.96 2.47
C GLN A 7 3.30 -8.39 3.87
N THR A 8 4.17 -8.74 4.81
CA THR A 8 4.14 -8.17 6.17
C THR A 8 4.24 -6.64 6.14
N LYS A 9 5.19 -6.10 5.37
CA LYS A 9 5.34 -4.64 5.23
C LYS A 9 4.13 -3.96 4.59
N ILE A 10 3.48 -4.61 3.63
CA ILE A 10 2.23 -4.10 3.02
C ILE A 10 1.14 -3.99 4.09
N GLU A 11 0.94 -5.04 4.90
CA GLU A 11 -0.08 -5.04 5.95
C GLU A 11 0.22 -4.06 7.08
N GLU A 12 1.49 -3.94 7.48
CA GLU A 12 1.92 -2.93 8.46
C GLU A 12 1.68 -1.50 7.94
N THR A 13 2.08 -1.21 6.70
CA THR A 13 1.89 0.11 6.08
C THR A 13 0.40 0.43 5.91
N ARG A 14 -0.40 -0.57 5.53
CA ARG A 14 -1.86 -0.43 5.41
C ARG A 14 -2.52 -0.11 6.75
N LYS A 15 -2.14 -0.82 7.83
CA LYS A 15 -2.64 -0.53 9.18
C LYS A 15 -2.24 0.87 9.62
N TYR A 16 -0.98 1.25 9.41
CA TYR A 16 -0.48 2.57 9.75
C TYR A 16 -1.23 3.70 9.02
N MET A 17 -1.55 3.50 7.74
CA MET A 17 -2.38 4.45 6.98
C MET A 17 -3.77 4.64 7.61
N TYR A 18 -4.43 3.54 7.99
CA TYR A 18 -5.75 3.61 8.64
C TYR A 18 -5.68 4.25 10.02
N GLU A 19 -4.66 3.94 10.81
CA GLU A 19 -4.44 4.57 12.12
C GLU A 19 -4.26 6.08 11.97
N ALA A 20 -3.41 6.51 11.02
CA ALA A 20 -3.19 7.93 10.75
C ALA A 20 -4.50 8.63 10.33
N TYR A 21 -5.28 8.01 9.45
CA TYR A 21 -6.59 8.53 9.04
C TYR A 21 -7.55 8.65 10.24
N ASN A 22 -7.65 7.61 11.07
CA ASN A 22 -8.55 7.58 12.22
C ASN A 22 -8.15 8.54 13.35
N GLN A 23 -6.86 8.83 13.49
CA GLN A 23 -6.34 9.79 14.46
C GLN A 23 -6.47 11.24 14.00
N GLY A 24 -6.97 11.47 12.78
CA GLY A 24 -7.06 12.82 12.20
C GLY A 24 -5.69 13.44 11.94
N GLU A 25 -4.69 12.61 11.63
CA GLU A 25 -3.37 13.08 11.22
C GLU A 25 -3.44 13.93 9.96
N ASP A 26 -2.40 14.73 9.73
CA ASP A 26 -2.32 15.62 8.58
C ASP A 26 -2.58 14.89 7.26
N TYR A 27 -3.38 15.49 6.38
CA TYR A 27 -3.74 14.91 5.09
C TYR A 27 -2.50 14.53 4.26
N ASN A 28 -1.46 15.37 4.25
CA ASN A 28 -0.23 15.06 3.49
C ASN A 28 0.49 13.86 4.08
N LYS A 29 0.42 13.65 5.40
CA LYS A 29 0.98 12.46 6.04
C LYS A 29 0.22 11.20 5.58
N VAL A 30 -1.11 11.23 5.57
CA VAL A 30 -1.92 10.10 5.07
C VAL A 30 -1.61 9.81 3.59
N VAL A 31 -1.50 10.85 2.76
CA VAL A 31 -1.14 10.72 1.34
C VAL A 31 0.27 10.16 1.15
N ASN A 32 1.23 10.59 1.97
CA ASN A 32 2.60 10.06 1.88
C ASN A 32 2.64 8.57 2.26
N ILE A 33 1.82 8.14 3.23
CA ILE A 33 1.70 6.72 3.59
C ILE A 33 1.03 5.92 2.47
N SER A 34 -0.02 6.47 1.84
CA SER A 34 -0.70 5.78 0.73
C SER A 34 0.22 5.59 -0.49
N GLN A 35 1.06 6.57 -0.80
CA GLN A 35 2.08 6.45 -1.85
C GLN A 35 3.13 5.36 -1.52
N GLN A 36 3.56 5.26 -0.26
CA GLN A 36 4.46 4.18 0.16
C GLN A 36 3.79 2.81 0.05
N LEU A 37 2.50 2.70 0.38
CA LEU A 37 1.74 1.47 0.22
C LEU A 37 1.65 1.06 -1.26
N ASP A 38 1.36 2.01 -2.15
CA ASP A 38 1.33 1.79 -3.60
C ASP A 38 2.68 1.28 -4.13
N ASP A 39 3.80 1.84 -3.68
CA ASP A 39 5.13 1.37 -4.06
C ASP A 39 5.39 -0.07 -3.62
N LEU A 40 4.94 -0.46 -2.43
CA LEU A 40 5.09 -1.84 -1.94
C LEU A 40 4.19 -2.81 -2.73
N LEU A 41 2.95 -2.42 -3.01
CA LEU A 41 2.03 -3.19 -3.85
C LEU A 41 2.60 -3.37 -5.25
N ASN A 42 3.15 -2.31 -5.85
CA ASN A 42 3.81 -2.37 -7.15
C ASN A 42 5.03 -3.29 -7.16
N LYS A 43 5.84 -3.29 -6.08
CA LYS A 43 6.94 -4.26 -5.93
C LYS A 43 6.41 -5.69 -5.85
N MET A 44 5.31 -5.92 -5.14
CA MET A 44 4.71 -7.25 -5.03
C MET A 44 4.13 -7.72 -6.37
N VAL A 45 3.47 -6.81 -7.10
CA VAL A 45 2.99 -7.06 -8.46
C VAL A 45 4.17 -7.40 -9.36
N LYS A 46 5.29 -6.68 -9.32
CA LYS A 46 6.49 -7.00 -10.14
C LYS A 46 7.06 -8.38 -9.82
N ILE A 47 7.13 -8.76 -8.54
CA ILE A 47 7.58 -10.11 -8.13
C ILE A 47 6.61 -11.19 -8.62
N LYS A 48 5.30 -10.92 -8.60
CA LYS A 48 4.26 -11.84 -9.10
C LYS A 48 4.15 -11.84 -10.64
N SER A 49 4.50 -10.72 -11.29
CA SER A 49 4.23 -10.42 -12.70
C SER A 49 5.44 -10.58 -13.60
N ASN A 50 6.00 -11.80 -13.60
CA ASN A 50 6.36 -12.41 -14.88
C ASN A 50 5.12 -12.75 -15.75
N CYS A 51 3.90 -12.40 -15.30
CA CYS A 51 2.67 -12.39 -16.09
C CYS A 51 2.06 -10.98 -16.08
N LYS A 52 1.89 -10.39 -17.28
CA LYS A 52 1.27 -9.08 -17.53
C LYS A 52 -0.12 -8.94 -16.89
N PHE A 53 -0.48 -7.68 -16.63
CA PHE A 53 -1.80 -7.11 -16.33
C PHE A 53 -2.04 -6.61 -14.89
N VAL A 54 -1.92 -5.28 -14.77
CA VAL A 54 -2.91 -4.34 -14.22
C VAL A 54 -4.21 -5.01 -13.78
N LEU A 55 -4.60 -4.90 -12.50
CA LEU A 55 -5.99 -4.66 -12.07
C LEU A 55 -6.16 -4.65 -10.54
N LEU A 56 -6.95 -3.66 -10.10
CA LEU A 56 -7.79 -3.61 -8.89
C LEU A 56 -7.09 -3.37 -7.55
N LEU A 57 -7.20 -2.14 -7.04
CA LEU A 57 -7.83 -1.79 -5.75
C LEU A 57 -8.14 -0.28 -5.79
N LEU A 58 -9.25 0.08 -6.45
CA LEU A 58 -10.48 0.62 -5.85
C LEU A 58 -10.38 2.12 -5.47
N PRO A 59 -11.14 3.00 -6.16
CA PRO A 59 -11.35 4.37 -5.72
C PRO A 59 -12.27 4.33 -4.50
N ILE A 60 -11.70 4.42 -3.30
CA ILE A 60 -12.46 4.84 -2.12
C ILE A 60 -12.08 6.30 -1.89
N LEU A 61 -12.64 7.16 -2.73
CA LEU A 61 -12.78 8.57 -2.42
C LEU A 61 -14.23 8.95 -2.77
N ILE A 62 -15.05 9.01 -1.71
CA ILE A 62 -16.26 9.83 -1.53
C ILE A 62 -17.34 9.72 -2.61
#